data_AF-X1EK99-F1
#
_entry.id   AF-X1EK99-F1
#
_cell.length_a   1.000
_cell.length_b   1.000
_cell.length_c   1.000
_cell.angle_alpha   90.00
_cell.angle_beta   90.00
_cell.angle_gamma   90.00
#
_symmetry.space_group_name_H-M   'P 1'
#
loop_
_entity.id
_entity.type
_entity.pdbx_description
1 polymer ?
#
loop_
_entity_poly.entity_id
_entity_poly.type
_entity_poly.pdbx_seq_one_letter_code
_entity_poly.pdbx_strand_id
1 'polypeptide(L)'
;KDDPHTEVIGLYIEEIKRGKEFIKIAKEITPFKPIVAIYTGGTIAANRSIKSHTGSLSGNQKIFDAVFKETGIIPTNSVKDFLYYLRTLSFAQKYNIFMKGKRVGIITDSGGSGSMMAKSLELYGLEVPEFSTQLKDELSEMIPFTASANNPIDVTFDANFFNLFYKFPKILMKSGEIDGIIVWGLFDFDDVMETIENSGMVIDENLKKMSLMLERSVLKPVKRLMQKYSIPIYFSGPFPYRFPWFQKFMSSDLPTFDFWDAPPKCLKILYQYSEYRKKHI
;
A
#
# COMPACT_ATOMS: atom_id res chain seq x y z
N LYS A 1 5.78 20.70 13.37
CA LYS A 1 5.12 19.65 14.17
C LYS A 1 3.61 19.89 14.23
N ASP A 2 3.19 21.13 14.50
CA ASP A 2 1.84 21.43 14.97
C ASP A 2 0.81 21.76 13.88
N ASP A 3 1.23 21.87 12.61
CA ASP A 3 0.30 22.10 11.50
C ASP A 3 -0.67 20.90 11.33
N PRO A 4 -1.97 21.05 11.60
CA PRO A 4 -2.93 19.94 11.53
C PRO A 4 -3.17 19.43 10.10
N HIS A 5 -2.76 20.17 9.07
CA HIS A 5 -2.95 19.80 7.67
C HIS A 5 -1.80 18.99 7.07
N THR A 6 -0.69 18.82 7.81
CA THR A 6 0.44 18.01 7.37
C THR A 6 0.39 16.63 8.02
N GLU A 7 0.07 15.58 7.26
CA GLU A 7 0.08 14.20 7.74
C GLU A 7 1.44 13.51 7.62
N VAL A 8 2.24 13.84 6.60
CA VAL A 8 3.55 13.25 6.32
C VAL A 8 4.50 14.31 5.78
N ILE A 9 5.80 14.18 6.07
CA ILE A 9 6.84 15.10 5.60
C ILE A 9 7.74 14.36 4.61
N GLY A 10 7.89 14.91 3.40
CA GLY A 10 8.84 14.44 2.40
C GLY A 10 10.06 15.35 2.33
N LEU A 11 11.27 14.79 2.34
CA LEU A 11 12.52 15.53 2.23
C LEU A 11 13.34 15.06 1.03
N TYR A 12 13.82 16.00 0.23
CA TYR A 12 14.88 15.80 -0.75
C TYR A 12 16.12 16.51 -0.22
N ILE A 13 17.16 15.74 0.13
CA ILE A 13 18.29 16.22 0.92
C ILE A 13 19.57 16.12 0.10
N GLU A 14 20.22 17.25 -0.10
CA GLU A 14 21.57 17.33 -0.68
C GLU A 14 22.63 17.56 0.42
N GLU A 15 22.31 18.40 1.41
CA GLU A 15 23.19 18.77 2.51
C GLU A 15 22.39 19.06 3.78
N ILE A 16 22.98 18.78 4.95
CA ILE A 16 22.47 19.23 6.26
C ILE A 16 23.56 20.03 6.98
N LYS A 17 23.41 21.35 7.04
CA LYS A 17 24.39 22.25 7.68
C LYS A 17 24.33 22.18 9.22
N ARG A 18 23.12 22.10 9.79
CA ARG A 18 22.88 22.09 11.24
C ARG A 18 22.52 20.69 11.74
N GLY A 19 23.45 19.74 11.56
CA GLY A 19 23.19 18.31 11.79
C GLY A 19 22.63 17.96 13.18
N LYS A 20 23.21 18.51 14.26
CA LYS A 20 22.73 18.26 15.64
C LYS A 20 21.30 18.74 15.86
N GLU A 21 20.97 19.94 15.35
CA GLU A 21 19.63 20.52 15.45
C GLU A 21 18.63 19.72 14.61
N PHE A 22 19.01 19.33 13.39
CA PHE A 22 18.21 18.47 12.52
C PHE A 22 17.85 17.15 13.21
N ILE A 23 18.85 16.44 13.76
CA ILE A 23 18.63 15.15 14.44
C ILE A 23 17.67 15.33 15.63
N LYS A 24 17.88 16.37 16.44
CA LYS A 24 17.02 16.67 17.60
C LYS A 24 15.57 16.88 17.15
N ILE A 25 15.34 17.76 16.19
CA ILE A 25 13.99 18.11 15.72
C ILE A 25 13.33 16.91 15.02
N ALA A 26 14.08 16.17 14.19
CA ALA A 26 13.54 14.99 13.51
C ALA A 26 13.07 13.95 14.52
N LYS A 27 13.84 13.66 15.57
CA LYS A 27 13.43 12.75 16.65
C LYS A 27 12.16 13.17 17.37
N GLU A 28 11.96 14.48 17.56
CA GLU A 28 10.76 15.02 18.20
C GLU A 28 9.51 14.95 17.31
N ILE A 29 9.70 14.95 15.98
CA ILE A 29 8.61 14.97 14.98
C ILE A 29 8.21 13.56 14.55
N THR A 30 9.18 12.69 14.21
CA THR A 30 8.94 11.39 13.56
C THR A 30 7.89 10.52 14.27
N PRO A 31 7.86 10.41 15.62
CA PRO A 31 6.85 9.59 16.31
C PRO A 31 5.41 10.02 15.98
N PHE A 32 5.18 11.31 15.76
CA PHE A 32 3.86 11.87 15.50
C PHE A 32 3.58 12.00 14.00
N LYS A 33 4.59 12.42 13.22
CA LYS A 33 4.48 12.63 11.77
C LYS A 33 5.64 11.94 11.07
N PRO A 34 5.38 10.96 10.19
CA PRO A 34 6.41 10.23 9.50
C PRO A 34 7.18 11.19 8.59
N ILE A 35 8.48 10.94 8.49
CA ILE A 35 9.36 11.66 7.59
C ILE A 35 9.94 10.64 6.61
N VAL A 36 9.76 10.88 5.31
CA VAL A 36 10.39 10.11 4.23
C VAL A 36 11.46 10.98 3.59
N ALA A 37 12.64 10.42 3.32
CA ALA A 37 13.75 11.20 2.76
C ALA A 37 14.41 10.50 1.56
N ILE A 38 14.77 11.30 0.55
CA ILE A 38 15.79 10.97 -0.45
C ILE A 38 17.05 11.73 -0.07
N TYR A 39 18.16 11.02 0.12
CA TYR A 39 19.48 11.64 0.19
C TYR A 39 20.19 11.45 -1.14
N THR A 40 20.61 12.55 -1.75
CA THR A 40 21.16 12.53 -3.11
C THR A 40 22.66 12.33 -3.16
N GLY A 41 23.35 12.56 -2.04
CA GLY A 41 24.79 12.40 -1.91
C GLY A 41 25.21 10.99 -1.49
N GLY A 42 26.36 10.90 -0.81
CA GLY A 42 26.85 9.67 -0.18
C GLY A 42 27.71 8.78 -1.07
N THR A 43 27.67 8.95 -2.39
CA THR A 43 28.53 8.23 -3.35
C THR A 43 29.54 9.17 -3.99
N ILE A 44 30.67 8.62 -4.49
CA ILE A 44 31.76 9.41 -5.08
C ILE A 44 31.26 10.29 -6.23
N ALA A 45 30.47 9.72 -7.15
CA ALA A 45 29.96 10.44 -8.32
C ALA A 45 28.92 11.50 -7.94
N ALA A 46 27.97 11.15 -7.06
CA ALA A 46 26.98 12.10 -6.59
C ALA A 46 27.61 13.27 -5.81
N ASN A 47 28.56 12.97 -4.93
CA ASN A 47 29.28 13.99 -4.15
C ASN A 47 30.05 14.96 -5.03
N ARG A 48 30.69 14.47 -6.11
CA ARG A 48 31.33 15.34 -7.09
C ARG A 48 30.33 16.26 -7.78
N SER A 49 29.17 15.74 -8.17
CA SER A 49 28.09 16.53 -8.78
C SER A 49 27.56 17.60 -7.82
N ILE A 50 27.23 17.23 -6.57
CA ILE A 50 26.76 18.16 -5.53
C ILE A 50 27.77 19.28 -5.29
N LYS A 51 29.05 18.93 -5.16
CA LYS A 51 30.12 19.91 -4.99
C LYS A 51 30.20 20.91 -6.14
N SER A 52 30.01 20.47 -7.39
CA SER A 52 30.13 21.38 -8.55
C SER A 52 28.97 22.37 -8.66
N HIS A 53 27.76 22.04 -8.20
CA HIS A 53 26.60 22.94 -8.32
C HIS A 53 26.22 23.68 -7.03
N THR A 54 26.50 23.13 -5.84
CA THR A 54 26.21 23.82 -4.56
C THR A 54 27.44 24.44 -3.90
N GLY A 55 28.65 24.06 -4.32
CA GLY A 55 29.90 24.41 -3.63
C GLY A 55 30.09 23.73 -2.27
N SER A 56 29.14 22.90 -1.82
CA SER A 56 29.19 22.22 -0.53
C SER A 56 29.86 20.84 -0.62
N LEU A 57 30.41 20.37 0.51
CA LEU A 57 30.90 19.00 0.64
C LEU A 57 29.76 18.13 1.17
N SER A 58 29.20 17.28 0.32
CA SER A 58 28.15 16.36 0.74
C SER A 58 28.69 15.29 1.71
N GLY A 59 27.84 14.87 2.64
CA GLY A 59 28.21 13.92 3.70
C GLY A 59 28.38 12.48 3.21
N ASN A 60 28.99 11.66 4.06
CA ASN A 60 29.18 10.23 3.83
C ASN A 60 27.83 9.48 3.96
N GLN A 61 27.55 8.52 3.05
CA GLN A 61 26.34 7.70 3.08
C GLN A 61 26.12 7.04 4.46
N LYS A 62 27.17 6.47 5.05
CA LYS A 62 27.08 5.76 6.35
C LYS A 62 26.62 6.68 7.48
N ILE A 63 26.95 7.97 7.41
CA ILE A 63 26.52 8.96 8.41
C ILE A 63 25.02 9.22 8.24
N PHE A 64 24.55 9.39 7.00
CA PHE A 64 23.12 9.58 6.73
C PHE A 64 22.29 8.34 7.09
N ASP A 65 22.79 7.14 6.81
CA ASP A 65 22.13 5.89 7.23
C ASP A 65 21.98 5.82 8.76
N ALA A 66 23.02 6.21 9.50
CA ALA A 66 22.98 6.29 10.96
C ALA A 66 21.99 7.35 11.45
N VAL A 67 22.00 8.55 10.85
CA VAL A 67 21.06 9.63 11.17
C VAL A 67 19.61 9.19 10.93
N PHE A 68 19.31 8.57 9.79
CA PHE A 68 17.95 8.11 9.48
C PHE A 68 17.49 7.02 10.44
N LYS A 69 18.36 6.06 10.77
CA LYS A 69 18.07 5.04 11.78
C LYS A 69 17.82 5.65 13.15
N GLU A 70 18.61 6.63 13.56
CA GLU A 70 18.50 7.27 14.88
C GLU A 70 17.27 8.18 15.01
N THR A 71 16.83 8.78 13.91
CA THR A 71 15.70 9.72 13.85
C THR A 71 14.38 9.05 13.45
N GLY A 72 14.41 7.80 13.01
CA GLY A 72 13.26 7.08 12.46
C GLY A 72 12.81 7.57 11.08
N ILE A 73 13.58 8.45 10.43
CA ILE A 73 13.32 8.87 9.05
C ILE A 73 13.39 7.65 8.15
N ILE A 74 12.44 7.53 7.22
CA ILE A 74 12.33 6.43 6.26
C ILE A 74 13.09 6.82 4.98
N PRO A 75 14.26 6.23 4.69
CA PRO A 75 15.02 6.58 3.50
C PRO A 75 14.54 5.82 2.26
N THR A 76 14.76 6.42 1.09
CA THR A 76 14.66 5.76 -0.21
C THR A 76 15.52 6.44 -1.26
N ASN A 77 16.03 5.68 -2.23
CA ASN A 77 16.76 6.19 -3.40
C ASN A 77 15.89 6.24 -4.66
N SER A 78 14.62 5.80 -4.56
CA SER A 78 13.68 5.74 -5.68
C SER A 78 12.62 6.83 -5.50
N VAL A 79 12.50 7.72 -6.47
CA VAL A 79 11.44 8.76 -6.49
C VAL A 79 10.06 8.13 -6.50
N LYS A 80 9.90 6.99 -7.19
CA LYS A 80 8.64 6.25 -7.22
C LYS A 80 8.27 5.72 -5.83
N ASP A 81 9.24 5.10 -5.15
CA ASP A 81 9.02 4.60 -3.78
C ASP A 81 8.79 5.76 -2.81
N PHE A 82 9.48 6.89 -2.98
CA PHE A 82 9.24 8.10 -2.19
C PHE A 82 7.78 8.54 -2.27
N LEU A 83 7.22 8.69 -3.48
CA LEU A 83 5.82 9.06 -3.66
C LEU A 83 4.85 8.02 -3.10
N TYR A 84 5.14 6.73 -3.26
CA TYR A 84 4.33 5.65 -2.71
C TYR A 84 4.35 5.61 -1.18
N TYR A 85 5.50 5.84 -0.55
CA TYR A 85 5.62 5.89 0.90
C TYR A 85 4.91 7.11 1.46
N LEU A 86 5.02 8.28 0.81
CA LEU A 86 4.27 9.47 1.20
C LEU A 86 2.76 9.22 1.13
N ARG A 87 2.25 8.65 0.04
CA ARG A 87 0.83 8.30 -0.09
C ARG A 87 0.37 7.32 0.99
N THR A 88 1.15 6.27 1.22
CA THR A 88 0.92 5.25 2.24
C THR A 88 0.80 5.85 3.64
N LEU A 89 1.78 6.67 4.02
CA LEU A 89 1.90 7.21 5.37
C LEU A 89 0.92 8.36 5.60
N SER A 90 0.65 9.19 4.59
CA SER A 90 -0.40 10.20 4.61
C SER A 90 -1.77 9.57 4.86
N PHE A 91 -2.11 8.51 4.12
CA PHE A 91 -3.37 7.79 4.31
C PHE A 91 -3.49 7.21 5.73
N ALA A 92 -2.45 6.51 6.19
CA ALA A 92 -2.44 5.91 7.52
C ALA A 92 -2.65 6.95 8.64
N GLN A 93 -1.97 8.10 8.53
CA GLN A 93 -2.10 9.21 9.47
C GLN A 93 -3.49 9.86 9.42
N LYS A 94 -3.96 10.22 8.22
CA LYS A 94 -5.26 10.88 8.01
C LYS A 94 -6.44 10.09 8.56
N TYR A 95 -6.41 8.76 8.41
CA TYR A 95 -7.51 7.88 8.81
C TYR A 95 -7.23 7.06 10.08
N ASN A 96 -6.07 7.28 10.71
CA ASN A 96 -5.59 6.51 11.87
C ASN A 96 -5.64 4.98 11.66
N ILE A 97 -5.13 4.52 10.50
CA ILE A 97 -5.10 3.10 10.13
C ILE A 97 -3.65 2.63 10.14
N PHE A 98 -3.27 1.90 11.17
CA PHE A 98 -1.92 1.36 11.36
C PHE A 98 -1.97 -0.17 11.48
N MET A 99 -0.92 -0.83 11.00
CA MET A 99 -0.83 -2.29 11.07
C MET A 99 -0.60 -2.72 12.52
N LYS A 100 -1.40 -3.69 12.98
CA LYS A 100 -1.30 -4.23 14.34
C LYS A 100 -0.25 -5.33 14.44
N GLY A 101 -0.01 -6.05 13.35
CA GLY A 101 0.95 -7.15 13.23
C GLY A 101 1.43 -7.31 11.78
N LYS A 102 1.97 -8.48 11.46
CA LYS A 102 2.68 -8.77 10.21
C LYS A 102 1.86 -9.55 9.18
N ARG A 103 0.70 -10.07 9.58
CA ARG A 103 -0.06 -11.03 8.79
C ARG A 103 -0.79 -10.31 7.67
N VAL A 104 -0.63 -10.74 6.44
CA VAL A 104 -1.23 -10.10 5.27
C VAL A 104 -2.09 -11.13 4.52
N GLY A 105 -3.32 -10.73 4.23
CA GLY A 105 -4.20 -11.45 3.30
C GLY A 105 -4.04 -10.90 1.89
N ILE A 106 -3.97 -11.78 0.90
CA ILE A 106 -3.90 -11.40 -0.51
C ILE A 106 -5.16 -11.88 -1.21
N ILE A 107 -5.77 -11.01 -2.00
CA ILE A 107 -6.88 -11.31 -2.89
C ILE A 107 -6.40 -10.99 -4.31
N THR A 108 -6.56 -11.91 -5.25
CA THR A 108 -6.03 -11.78 -6.61
C THR A 108 -6.91 -12.48 -7.64
N ASP A 109 -6.97 -11.94 -8.84
CA ASP A 109 -7.49 -12.58 -10.06
C ASP A 109 -6.40 -13.32 -10.88
N SER A 110 -5.15 -13.24 -10.41
CA SER A 110 -3.97 -13.78 -11.08
C SER A 110 -3.07 -14.51 -10.08
N GLY A 111 -2.97 -15.82 -10.20
CA GLY A 111 -2.10 -16.65 -9.35
C GLY A 111 -0.62 -16.29 -9.47
N GLY A 112 -0.16 -15.85 -10.66
CA GLY A 112 1.22 -15.39 -10.86
C GLY A 112 1.52 -14.11 -10.08
N SER A 113 0.64 -13.12 -10.15
CA SER A 113 0.76 -11.88 -9.39
C SER A 113 0.61 -12.13 -7.88
N GLY A 114 -0.34 -12.99 -7.48
CA GLY A 114 -0.52 -13.43 -6.10
C GLY A 114 0.74 -14.06 -5.50
N SER A 115 1.34 -15.02 -6.22
CA SER A 115 2.59 -15.67 -5.80
C SER A 115 3.74 -14.69 -5.65
N MET A 116 3.86 -13.73 -6.58
CA MET A 116 4.91 -12.71 -6.50
C MET A 116 4.72 -11.72 -5.35
N MET A 117 3.49 -11.33 -5.06
CA MET A 117 3.18 -10.50 -3.89
C MET A 117 3.46 -11.25 -2.59
N ALA A 118 3.05 -12.51 -2.48
CA ALA A 118 3.31 -13.34 -1.30
C ALA A 118 4.81 -13.47 -1.02
N LYS A 119 5.59 -13.86 -2.04
CA LYS A 119 7.05 -13.91 -1.97
C LYS A 119 7.66 -12.57 -1.54
N SER A 120 7.17 -11.47 -2.09
CA SER A 120 7.70 -10.13 -1.77
C SER A 120 7.42 -9.74 -0.31
N LEU A 121 6.22 -10.05 0.20
CA LEU A 121 5.86 -9.82 1.61
C LEU A 121 6.81 -10.57 2.55
N GLU A 122 7.05 -11.86 2.29
CA GLU A 122 7.95 -12.69 3.09
C GLU A 122 9.39 -12.17 3.06
N LEU A 123 9.91 -11.79 1.88
CA LEU A 123 11.24 -11.18 1.75
C LEU A 123 11.36 -9.84 2.50
N TYR A 124 10.25 -9.14 2.72
CA TYR A 124 10.20 -7.93 3.54
C TYR A 124 9.95 -8.20 5.03
N GLY A 125 9.82 -9.46 5.44
CA GLY A 125 9.61 -9.87 6.84
C GLY A 125 8.16 -9.73 7.32
N LEU A 126 7.20 -9.65 6.40
CA LEU A 126 5.76 -9.81 6.65
C LEU A 126 5.37 -11.29 6.46
N GLU A 127 4.16 -11.65 6.86
CA GLU A 127 3.68 -13.04 6.88
C GLU A 127 2.45 -13.20 6.00
N VAL A 128 2.35 -14.31 5.27
CA VAL A 128 1.16 -14.69 4.49
C VAL A 128 0.65 -16.01 5.07
N PRO A 129 -0.05 -15.97 6.23
CA PRO A 129 -0.40 -17.19 6.95
C PRO A 129 -1.45 -18.00 6.18
N GLU A 130 -1.41 -19.32 6.34
CA GLU A 130 -2.55 -20.16 5.99
C GLU A 130 -3.77 -19.76 6.80
N PHE A 131 -4.92 -19.67 6.13
CA PHE A 131 -6.19 -19.41 6.80
C PHE A 131 -6.71 -20.64 7.53
N SER A 132 -7.41 -20.40 8.64
CA SER A 132 -8.14 -21.44 9.36
C SER A 132 -9.13 -22.18 8.47
N THR A 133 -9.45 -23.43 8.81
CA THR A 133 -10.47 -24.21 8.08
C THR A 133 -11.80 -23.46 8.03
N GLN A 134 -12.21 -22.85 9.14
CA GLN A 134 -13.45 -22.06 9.21
C GLN A 134 -13.47 -20.91 8.21
N LEU A 135 -12.37 -20.14 8.11
CA LEU A 135 -12.27 -19.03 7.18
C LEU A 135 -12.24 -19.51 5.73
N LYS A 136 -11.53 -20.62 5.44
CA LYS A 136 -11.53 -21.23 4.12
C LYS A 136 -12.93 -21.69 3.71
N ASP A 137 -13.67 -22.35 4.60
CA ASP A 137 -15.03 -22.81 4.33
C ASP A 137 -15.98 -21.63 4.01
N GLU A 138 -15.94 -20.54 4.80
CA GLU A 138 -16.74 -19.33 4.56
C GLU A 138 -16.39 -18.67 3.20
N LEU A 139 -15.12 -18.65 2.82
CA LEU A 139 -14.67 -18.10 1.54
C LEU A 139 -15.06 -19.00 0.36
N SER A 140 -14.96 -20.32 0.53
CA SER A 140 -15.27 -21.35 -0.47
C SER A 140 -16.72 -21.29 -0.95
N GLU A 141 -17.66 -20.84 -0.10
CA GLU A 141 -19.07 -20.66 -0.50
C GLU A 141 -19.29 -19.57 -1.57
N MET A 142 -18.32 -18.67 -1.77
CA MET A 142 -18.44 -17.51 -2.67
C MET A 142 -17.52 -17.56 -3.89
N ILE A 143 -16.68 -18.59 -4.02
CA ILE A 143 -15.74 -18.72 -5.13
C ILE A 143 -16.06 -19.99 -5.96
N PRO A 144 -15.76 -20.01 -7.26
CA PRO A 144 -15.95 -21.21 -8.08
C PRO A 144 -15.00 -22.34 -7.65
N PHE A 145 -15.31 -23.58 -8.03
CA PHE A 145 -14.47 -24.75 -7.70
C PHE A 145 -13.04 -24.68 -8.29
N THR A 146 -12.83 -23.84 -9.31
CA THR A 146 -11.54 -23.60 -9.95
C THR A 146 -10.69 -22.57 -9.21
N ALA A 147 -11.25 -21.87 -8.23
CA ALA A 147 -10.59 -20.85 -7.42
C ALA A 147 -10.02 -21.45 -6.13
N SER A 148 -9.15 -20.68 -5.47
CA SER A 148 -8.51 -21.06 -4.21
C SER A 148 -8.96 -20.13 -3.08
N ALA A 149 -9.50 -20.71 -2.01
CA ALA A 149 -9.81 -20.01 -0.76
C ALA A 149 -8.61 -19.91 0.20
N ASN A 150 -7.42 -20.35 -0.21
CA ASN A 150 -6.21 -20.22 0.60
C ASN A 150 -5.75 -18.76 0.70
N ASN A 151 -4.60 -18.51 1.33
CA ASN A 151 -3.91 -17.23 1.26
C ASN A 151 -2.69 -17.39 0.35
N PRO A 152 -2.65 -16.83 -0.86
CA PRO A 152 -3.61 -15.91 -1.48
C PRO A 152 -4.96 -16.50 -1.87
N ILE A 153 -6.02 -15.69 -1.77
CA ILE A 153 -7.34 -15.97 -2.35
C ILE A 153 -7.22 -15.69 -3.85
N ASP A 154 -7.21 -16.75 -4.65
CA ASP A 154 -7.10 -16.66 -6.11
C ASP A 154 -8.47 -16.96 -6.71
N VAL A 155 -9.15 -15.92 -7.19
CA VAL A 155 -10.48 -16.02 -7.78
C VAL A 155 -10.44 -16.39 -9.26
N THR A 156 -9.24 -16.61 -9.84
CA THR A 156 -9.04 -16.77 -11.28
C THR A 156 -9.68 -15.61 -12.02
N PHE A 157 -10.52 -15.86 -13.03
CA PHE A 157 -11.31 -14.82 -13.69
C PHE A 157 -12.76 -14.83 -13.16
N ASP A 158 -12.99 -14.20 -12.01
CA ASP A 158 -14.34 -13.99 -11.47
C ASP A 158 -14.86 -12.60 -11.84
N ALA A 159 -16.03 -12.54 -12.49
CA ALA A 159 -16.70 -11.30 -12.84
C ALA A 159 -17.40 -10.63 -11.64
N ASN A 160 -17.37 -11.23 -10.44
CA ASN A 160 -17.96 -10.67 -9.24
C ASN A 160 -17.01 -9.72 -8.49
N PHE A 161 -16.79 -8.53 -9.06
CA PHE A 161 -15.92 -7.50 -8.45
C PHE A 161 -16.39 -7.04 -7.07
N PHE A 162 -17.68 -7.15 -6.75
CA PHE A 162 -18.17 -6.83 -5.41
C PHE A 162 -17.61 -7.79 -4.35
N ASN A 163 -17.40 -9.06 -4.71
CA ASN A 163 -16.70 -9.99 -3.83
C ASN A 163 -15.22 -9.57 -3.67
N LEU A 164 -14.53 -9.32 -4.79
CA LEU A 164 -13.10 -8.94 -4.83
C LEU A 164 -12.78 -7.72 -3.96
N PHE A 165 -13.53 -6.63 -4.13
CA PHE A 165 -13.22 -5.36 -3.50
C PHE A 165 -13.92 -5.11 -2.17
N TYR A 166 -15.02 -5.83 -1.85
CA TYR A 166 -15.78 -5.58 -0.63
C TYR A 166 -16.01 -6.81 0.24
N LYS A 167 -16.58 -7.91 -0.28
CA LYS A 167 -16.94 -9.05 0.59
C LYS A 167 -15.71 -9.77 1.15
N PHE A 168 -14.74 -10.13 0.30
CA PHE A 168 -13.53 -10.82 0.79
C PHE A 168 -12.74 -9.95 1.76
N PRO A 169 -12.47 -8.66 1.49
CA PRO A 169 -11.82 -7.80 2.48
C PRO A 169 -12.58 -7.72 3.81
N LYS A 170 -13.92 -7.64 3.76
CA LYS A 170 -14.76 -7.61 4.97
C LYS A 170 -14.67 -8.89 5.79
N ILE A 171 -14.63 -10.06 5.15
CA ILE A 171 -14.52 -11.36 5.82
C ILE A 171 -13.12 -11.51 6.43
N LEU A 172 -12.08 -11.22 5.66
CA LEU A 172 -10.69 -11.21 6.15
C LEU A 172 -10.50 -10.28 7.34
N MET A 173 -11.09 -9.08 7.33
CA MET A 173 -11.02 -8.15 8.46
C MET A 173 -11.75 -8.66 9.71
N LYS A 174 -12.80 -9.46 9.54
CA LYS A 174 -13.59 -10.02 10.65
C LYS A 174 -12.96 -11.24 11.29
N SER A 175 -12.17 -12.01 10.55
CA SER A 175 -11.58 -13.27 11.05
C SER A 175 -10.57 -13.06 12.17
N GLY A 176 -9.91 -11.88 12.20
CA GLY A 176 -8.81 -11.61 13.12
C GLY A 176 -7.49 -12.30 12.74
N GLU A 177 -7.43 -12.94 11.56
CA GLU A 177 -6.27 -13.71 11.09
C GLU A 177 -5.24 -12.86 10.33
N ILE A 178 -5.57 -11.61 10.01
CA ILE A 178 -4.75 -10.69 9.21
C ILE A 178 -4.68 -9.29 9.82
N ASP A 179 -3.63 -8.56 9.46
CA ASP A 179 -3.30 -7.20 9.91
C ASP A 179 -3.15 -6.20 8.75
N GLY A 180 -3.20 -6.68 7.50
CA GLY A 180 -3.21 -5.89 6.26
C GLY A 180 -3.74 -6.71 5.08
N ILE A 181 -4.22 -6.05 4.04
CA ILE A 181 -4.78 -6.70 2.84
C ILE A 181 -4.16 -6.09 1.58
N ILE A 182 -3.85 -6.94 0.60
CA ILE A 182 -3.60 -6.51 -0.77
C ILE A 182 -4.70 -7.08 -1.67
N VAL A 183 -5.29 -6.22 -2.50
CA VAL A 183 -6.22 -6.61 -3.55
C VAL A 183 -5.58 -6.34 -4.91
N TRP A 184 -5.33 -7.39 -5.65
CA TRP A 184 -4.89 -7.36 -7.05
C TRP A 184 -6.07 -7.68 -7.97
N GLY A 185 -6.09 -7.05 -9.15
CA GLY A 185 -7.21 -7.14 -10.10
C GLY A 185 -8.00 -5.83 -10.23
N LEU A 186 -7.36 -4.66 -9.97
CA LEU A 186 -7.97 -3.38 -10.30
C LEU A 186 -7.78 -3.05 -11.78
N PHE A 187 -8.69 -3.57 -12.62
CA PHE A 187 -8.80 -3.26 -14.04
C PHE A 187 -10.06 -2.45 -14.34
N ASP A 188 -10.18 -1.93 -15.57
CA ASP A 188 -11.39 -1.24 -15.98
C ASP A 188 -12.54 -2.21 -16.11
N PHE A 189 -13.63 -1.88 -15.44
CA PHE A 189 -14.85 -2.64 -15.58
C PHE A 189 -15.40 -2.52 -17.00
N ASP A 190 -15.32 -1.33 -17.60
CA ASP A 190 -15.90 -1.08 -18.91
C ASP A 190 -15.15 -1.89 -20.00
N ASP A 191 -13.82 -1.96 -19.95
CA ASP A 191 -13.01 -2.77 -20.89
C ASP A 191 -13.28 -4.27 -20.73
N VAL A 192 -13.44 -4.76 -19.49
CA VAL A 192 -13.78 -6.17 -19.26
C VAL A 192 -15.18 -6.49 -19.74
N MET A 193 -16.12 -5.58 -19.56
CA MET A 193 -17.47 -5.73 -20.07
C MET A 193 -17.49 -5.73 -21.59
N GLU A 194 -16.76 -4.82 -22.24
CA GLU A 194 -16.59 -4.84 -23.70
C GLU A 194 -15.99 -6.17 -24.18
N THR A 195 -14.98 -6.68 -23.48
CA THR A 195 -14.35 -7.98 -23.80
C THR A 195 -15.34 -9.14 -23.64
N ILE A 196 -16.14 -9.14 -22.57
CA ILE A 196 -17.17 -10.16 -22.31
C ILE A 196 -18.26 -10.09 -23.39
N GLU A 197 -18.75 -8.90 -23.72
CA GLU A 197 -19.72 -8.68 -24.82
C GLU A 197 -19.17 -9.19 -26.15
N ASN A 198 -17.92 -8.85 -26.48
CA ASN A 198 -17.24 -9.31 -27.70
C ASN A 198 -17.00 -10.82 -27.74
N SER A 199 -16.91 -11.48 -26.57
CA SER A 199 -16.78 -12.94 -26.46
C SER A 199 -18.11 -13.70 -26.66
N GLY A 200 -19.23 -12.98 -26.79
CA GLY A 200 -20.57 -13.55 -26.93
C GLY A 200 -21.20 -14.02 -25.61
N MET A 201 -20.58 -13.70 -24.48
CA MET A 201 -21.14 -13.97 -23.15
C MET A 201 -22.19 -12.92 -22.78
N VAL A 202 -23.29 -13.36 -22.16
CA VAL A 202 -24.37 -12.46 -21.73
C VAL A 202 -23.96 -11.75 -20.44
N ILE A 203 -23.98 -10.42 -20.50
CA ILE A 203 -23.74 -9.57 -19.35
C ILE A 203 -25.05 -9.36 -18.57
N ASP A 204 -25.05 -9.73 -17.29
CA ASP A 204 -26.14 -9.41 -16.37
C ASP A 204 -26.28 -7.88 -16.17
N GLU A 205 -27.50 -7.36 -16.18
CA GLU A 205 -27.80 -5.96 -15.84
C GLU A 205 -27.22 -5.53 -14.47
N ASN A 206 -27.12 -6.47 -13.52
CA ASN A 206 -26.51 -6.20 -12.22
C ASN A 206 -25.04 -5.83 -12.33
N LEU A 207 -24.31 -6.45 -13.27
CA LEU A 207 -22.93 -6.08 -13.57
C LEU A 207 -22.88 -4.64 -14.10
N LYS A 208 -23.70 -4.28 -15.08
CA LYS A 208 -23.74 -2.91 -15.63
C LYS A 208 -24.05 -1.84 -14.56
N LYS A 209 -24.93 -2.14 -13.60
CA LYS A 209 -25.25 -1.24 -12.48
C LYS A 209 -24.08 -1.05 -11.50
N MET A 210 -23.13 -1.98 -11.45
CA MET A 210 -22.02 -1.92 -10.50
C MET A 210 -21.05 -0.76 -10.77
N SER A 211 -20.81 -0.38 -12.04
CA SER A 211 -19.97 0.78 -12.38
C SER A 211 -20.56 2.10 -11.86
N LEU A 212 -21.89 2.21 -11.87
CA LEU A 212 -22.66 3.33 -11.32
C LEU A 212 -22.70 3.31 -9.79
N MET A 213 -22.65 2.12 -9.18
CA MET A 213 -22.74 1.94 -7.73
C MET A 213 -21.38 1.86 -7.03
N LEU A 214 -20.26 1.82 -7.75
CA LEU A 214 -18.91 1.63 -7.23
C LEU A 214 -18.62 2.50 -5.99
N GLU A 215 -18.92 3.80 -6.08
CA GLU A 215 -18.63 4.74 -4.99
C GLU A 215 -19.43 4.40 -3.71
N ARG A 216 -20.73 4.12 -3.87
CA ARG A 216 -21.66 3.88 -2.74
C ARG A 216 -21.51 2.46 -2.18
N SER A 217 -21.25 1.48 -3.02
CA SER A 217 -21.22 0.06 -2.65
C SER A 217 -19.83 -0.45 -2.28
N VAL A 218 -18.76 0.16 -2.81
CA VAL A 218 -17.38 -0.30 -2.59
C VAL A 218 -16.54 0.78 -1.92
N LEU A 219 -16.30 1.93 -2.56
CA LEU A 219 -15.27 2.88 -2.10
C LEU A 219 -15.55 3.42 -0.69
N LYS A 220 -16.77 3.95 -0.45
CA LYS A 220 -17.16 4.46 0.88
C LYS A 220 -17.24 3.35 1.93
N PRO A 221 -17.91 2.20 1.68
CA PRO A 221 -17.97 1.11 2.65
C PRO A 221 -16.61 0.53 3.00
N VAL A 222 -15.72 0.32 2.02
CA VAL A 222 -14.38 -0.23 2.26
C VAL A 222 -13.55 0.71 3.13
N LYS A 223 -13.55 2.00 2.84
CA LYS A 223 -12.86 3.00 3.67
C LYS A 223 -13.36 2.98 5.13
N ARG A 224 -14.67 2.84 5.33
CA ARG A 224 -15.27 2.67 6.67
C ARG A 224 -14.84 1.37 7.35
N LEU A 225 -14.73 0.27 6.59
CA LEU A 225 -14.24 -1.01 7.11
C LEU A 225 -12.77 -0.87 7.57
N MET A 226 -11.91 -0.28 6.74
CA MET A 226 -10.50 -0.07 7.08
C MET A 226 -10.34 0.73 8.37
N GLN A 227 -11.13 1.80 8.56
CA GLN A 227 -11.15 2.58 9.80
C GLN A 227 -11.69 1.77 10.99
N LYS A 228 -12.81 1.06 10.81
CA LYS A 228 -13.45 0.27 11.86
C LYS A 228 -12.52 -0.80 12.43
N TYR A 229 -11.83 -1.54 11.56
CA TYR A 229 -10.95 -2.64 11.98
C TYR A 229 -9.50 -2.19 12.21
N SER A 230 -9.14 -0.98 11.75
CA SER A 230 -7.76 -0.49 11.65
C SER A 230 -6.87 -1.48 10.89
N ILE A 231 -7.32 -1.87 9.69
CA ILE A 231 -6.62 -2.77 8.78
C ILE A 231 -6.50 -2.07 7.41
N PRO A 232 -5.29 -1.82 6.89
CA PRO A 232 -5.11 -1.22 5.58
C PRO A 232 -5.47 -2.21 4.45
N ILE A 233 -6.05 -1.71 3.37
CA ILE A 233 -6.22 -2.41 2.10
C ILE A 233 -5.51 -1.60 1.04
N TYR A 234 -4.60 -2.25 0.31
CA TYR A 234 -3.92 -1.67 -0.84
C TYR A 234 -4.42 -2.29 -2.13
N PHE A 235 -4.83 -1.45 -3.07
CA PHE A 235 -5.35 -1.88 -4.37
C PHE A 235 -4.26 -1.78 -5.43
N SER A 236 -4.24 -2.74 -6.34
CA SER A 236 -3.28 -2.75 -7.44
C SER A 236 -3.86 -3.45 -8.67
N GLY A 237 -3.41 -3.04 -9.84
CA GLY A 237 -3.83 -3.68 -11.09
C GLY A 237 -3.03 -3.19 -12.29
N PRO A 238 -3.11 -3.89 -13.43
CA PRO A 238 -2.39 -3.53 -14.63
C PRO A 238 -2.93 -2.23 -15.25
N PHE A 239 -2.05 -1.42 -15.85
CA PHE A 239 -2.37 -0.19 -16.60
C PHE A 239 -3.17 0.90 -15.84
N PRO A 240 -2.67 1.31 -14.66
CA PRO A 240 -3.37 2.13 -13.67
C PRO A 240 -3.96 3.46 -14.19
N TYR A 241 -3.18 4.29 -14.90
CA TYR A 241 -3.61 5.68 -15.17
C TYR A 241 -4.65 5.81 -16.29
N ARG A 242 -4.85 4.77 -17.09
CA ARG A 242 -5.73 4.81 -18.26
C ARG A 242 -7.21 4.58 -17.89
N PHE A 243 -7.47 3.89 -16.78
CA PHE A 243 -8.80 3.37 -16.48
C PHE A 243 -9.58 4.25 -15.48
N PRO A 244 -10.84 4.65 -15.76
CA PRO A 244 -11.64 5.48 -14.86
C PRO A 244 -11.87 4.85 -13.49
N TRP A 245 -11.96 3.52 -13.38
CA TRP A 245 -12.05 2.84 -12.09
C TRP A 245 -10.84 3.11 -11.21
N PHE A 246 -9.64 2.94 -11.76
CA PHE A 246 -8.41 3.22 -11.02
C PHE A 246 -8.35 4.70 -10.58
N GLN A 247 -8.75 5.62 -11.46
CA GLN A 247 -8.86 7.05 -11.14
C GLN A 247 -9.87 7.32 -10.01
N LYS A 248 -11.01 6.63 -9.98
CA LYS A 248 -12.01 6.74 -8.89
C LYS A 248 -11.47 6.23 -7.55
N PHE A 249 -10.70 5.16 -7.54
CA PHE A 249 -10.03 4.68 -6.32
C PHE A 249 -9.03 5.72 -5.80
N MET A 250 -8.18 6.26 -6.70
CA MET A 250 -7.22 7.31 -6.35
C MET A 250 -7.89 8.58 -5.82
N SER A 251 -8.95 9.06 -6.49
CA SER A 251 -9.66 10.29 -6.07
C SER A 251 -10.47 10.10 -4.78
N SER A 252 -10.71 8.86 -4.35
CA SER A 252 -11.35 8.53 -3.08
C SER A 252 -10.37 8.41 -1.89
N ASP A 253 -9.11 8.79 -2.10
CA ASP A 253 -7.97 8.58 -1.20
C ASP A 253 -7.70 7.11 -0.88
N LEU A 254 -8.08 6.14 -1.72
CA LEU A 254 -7.71 4.74 -1.43
C LEU A 254 -6.27 4.47 -1.91
N PRO A 255 -5.41 3.83 -1.09
CA PRO A 255 -4.04 3.52 -1.49
C PRO A 255 -4.06 2.57 -2.70
N THR A 256 -3.65 3.10 -3.84
CA THR A 256 -3.71 2.42 -5.12
C THR A 256 -2.34 2.48 -5.80
N PHE A 257 -1.92 1.35 -6.37
CA PHE A 257 -0.58 1.13 -6.90
C PHE A 257 -0.60 0.49 -8.28
N ASP A 258 0.47 0.73 -9.01
CA ASP A 258 0.57 0.43 -10.44
C ASP A 258 1.09 -0.98 -10.74
N PHE A 259 1.83 -1.59 -9.80
CA PHE A 259 2.56 -2.84 -10.00
C PHE A 259 2.52 -3.69 -8.73
N TRP A 260 2.58 -5.01 -8.89
CA TRP A 260 2.42 -5.98 -7.80
C TRP A 260 3.51 -5.87 -6.72
N ASP A 261 4.67 -5.31 -7.03
CA ASP A 261 5.79 -5.18 -6.08
C ASP A 261 5.63 -3.99 -5.13
N ALA A 262 4.79 -3.01 -5.49
CA ALA A 262 4.61 -1.79 -4.73
C ALA A 262 3.79 -1.98 -3.43
N PRO A 263 2.63 -2.66 -3.41
CA PRO A 263 1.87 -2.86 -2.18
C PRO A 263 2.66 -3.59 -1.07
N PRO A 264 3.38 -4.71 -1.34
CA PRO A 264 4.22 -5.35 -0.32
C PRO A 264 5.26 -4.41 0.30
N LYS A 265 5.94 -3.63 -0.54
CA LYS A 265 6.95 -2.65 -0.11
C LYS A 265 6.33 -1.56 0.77
N CYS A 266 5.15 -1.08 0.42
CA CYS A 266 4.44 -0.06 1.18
C CYS A 266 3.87 -0.58 2.50
N LEU A 267 3.38 -1.83 2.54
CA LEU A 267 2.91 -2.45 3.80
C LEU A 267 4.08 -2.65 4.75
N LYS A 268 5.26 -3.04 4.25
CA LYS A 268 6.48 -3.08 5.07
C LYS A 268 6.76 -1.73 5.72
N ILE A 269 6.72 -0.63 4.96
CA ILE A 269 6.96 0.72 5.49
C ILE A 269 5.90 1.10 6.53
N LEU A 270 4.62 0.82 6.26
CA LEU A 270 3.54 1.08 7.21
C LEU A 270 3.72 0.28 8.51
N TYR A 271 4.07 -1.00 8.43
CA TYR A 271 4.35 -1.85 9.58
C TYR A 271 5.55 -1.32 10.38
N GLN A 272 6.68 -1.04 9.72
CA GLN A 272 7.87 -0.49 10.37
C GLN A 272 7.57 0.82 11.11
N TYR A 273 6.80 1.71 10.49
CA TYR A 273 6.40 2.95 11.12
C TYR A 273 5.39 2.72 12.27
N SER A 274 4.46 1.79 12.12
CA SER A 274 3.51 1.41 13.19
C SER A 274 4.27 0.93 14.44
N GLU A 275 5.28 0.09 14.27
CA GLU A 275 6.14 -0.39 15.35
C GLU A 275 7.03 0.72 15.93
N TYR A 276 7.55 1.61 15.09
CA TYR A 276 8.31 2.76 15.55
C TYR A 276 7.45 3.65 16.45
N ARG A 277 6.21 3.97 16.05
CA ARG A 277 5.28 4.78 16.85
C ARG A 277 5.00 4.17 18.22
N LYS A 278 4.67 2.88 18.27
CA LYS A 278 4.39 2.16 19.54
C LYS A 278 5.53 2.22 20.56
N LYS A 279 6.78 2.41 20.11
CA LYS A 279 7.96 2.49 20.97
C LYS A 279 8.25 3.90 21.48
N HIS A 280 7.64 4.93 20.90
CA HIS A 280 8.00 6.34 21.13
C HIS A 280 6.82 7.23 21.53
N ILE A 281 5.58 6.73 21.48
CA ILE A 281 4.35 7.35 22.00
C ILE A 281 3.82 6.43 23.09
#